data_AF-A0A8W8NBJ2-F1
#
_entry.id   AF-A0A8W8NBJ2-F1
#
_cell.length_a   1.000
_cell.length_b   1.000
_cell.length_c   1.000
_cell.angle_alpha   90.00
_cell.angle_beta   90.00
_cell.angle_gamma   90.00
#
_symmetry.space_group_name_H-M   'P 1'
#
loop_
_entity.id
_entity.type
_entity.pdbx_description
1 polymer ?
#
loop_
_entity_poly.entity_id
_entity_poly.type
_entity_poly.pdbx_seq_one_letter_code
_entity_poly.pdbx_strand_id
1 'polypeptide(L)' 'VLNEEHNSFHEHTLAALLSIVTNHQKAVEECQRPELELDKKLQERIRSLNGKDEFREESQYAKELLKIITKDDIEVQR' A
#
# COMPACT_ATOMS: atom_id res chain seq x y z
N VAL A 1 -0.53 -15.08 6.01
CA VAL A 1 -1.24 -13.81 5.74
C VAL A 1 -0.65 -13.02 4.56
N LEU A 2 0.54 -12.39 4.61
CA LEU A 2 1.07 -11.66 3.42
C LEU A 2 1.76 -12.53 2.35
N ASN A 3 2.03 -13.80 2.68
CA ASN A 3 2.67 -14.81 1.80
C ASN A 3 1.65 -15.79 1.19
N GLU A 4 0.36 -15.53 1.33
CA GLU A 4 -0.70 -16.38 0.77
C GLU A 4 -1.10 -15.91 -0.63
N GLU A 5 -1.80 -16.78 -1.36
CA GLU A 5 -2.29 -16.53 -2.71
C GLU A 5 -3.22 -15.30 -2.72
N HIS A 6 -3.03 -14.41 -3.69
CA HIS A 6 -3.75 -13.14 -3.74
C HIS A 6 -5.27 -13.35 -3.78
N ASN A 7 -5.97 -12.68 -2.86
CA ASN A 7 -7.43 -12.72 -2.74
C ASN A 7 -7.97 -11.32 -2.38
N SER A 8 -9.28 -11.13 -2.49
CA SER A 8 -9.96 -9.85 -2.20
C SER A 8 -9.73 -9.33 -0.77
N PHE A 9 -9.19 -10.14 0.14
CA PHE A 9 -8.88 -9.71 1.50
C PHE A 9 -7.71 -8.71 1.55
N HIS A 10 -6.73 -8.84 0.65
CA HIS A 10 -5.61 -7.89 0.60
C HIS A 10 -6.04 -6.51 0.12
N GLU A 11 -6.94 -6.46 -0.85
CA GLU A 11 -7.59 -5.23 -1.32
C GLU A 11 -8.31 -4.51 -0.17
N HIS A 12 -9.22 -5.21 0.53
CA HIS A 12 -9.96 -4.61 1.64
C HIS A 12 -9.06 -4.19 2.81
N THR A 13 -7.99 -4.93 3.07
CA THR A 13 -6.99 -4.58 4.09
C THR A 13 -6.29 -3.27 3.74
N LEU A 14 -5.84 -3.12 2.49
CA LEU A 14 -5.20 -1.89 2.03
C LEU A 14 -6.18 -0.71 2.00
N ALA A 15 -7.42 -0.93 1.56
CA ALA A 15 -8.46 0.10 1.57
C ALA A 15 -8.79 0.58 2.99
N ALA A 16 -8.89 -0.34 3.96
CA ALA A 16 -9.11 0.00 5.36
C ALA A 16 -7.92 0.78 5.95
N LEU A 17 -6.69 0.32 5.69
CA LEU A 17 -5.48 0.99 6.15
C LEU A 17 -5.36 2.40 5.54
N LEU A 18 -5.62 2.53 4.23
CA LEU A 18 -5.65 3.81 3.53
C LEU A 18 -6.65 4.78 4.15
N SER A 19 -7.87 4.29 4.45
CA SER A 19 -8.91 5.08 5.10
C SER A 19 -8.48 5.60 6.48
N ILE A 20 -7.76 4.78 7.25
CA ILE A 20 -7.24 5.15 8.57
C ILE A 20 -6.14 6.22 8.44
N VAL A 21 -5.16 6.03 7.57
CA VAL A 21 -4.01 6.96 7.47
C VAL A 21 -4.37 8.30 6.84
N THR A 22 -5.38 8.35 5.97
CA THR A 22 -5.77 9.58 5.25
C THR A 22 -6.18 10.71 6.18
N ASN A 23 -6.76 10.39 7.35
CA ASN A 23 -7.28 11.40 8.28
C ASN A 23 -6.61 11.35 9.67
N HIS A 24 -5.53 10.59 9.83
CA HIS A 24 -4.95 10.34 11.16
C HIS A 24 -3.41 10.31 11.13
N GLN A 25 -2.78 11.44 11.44
CA GLN A 25 -1.32 11.61 11.39
C GLN A 25 -0.56 10.57 12.24
N LYS A 26 -1.08 10.19 13.42
CA LYS A 26 -0.43 9.13 14.23
C LYS A 26 -0.47 7.77 13.54
N ALA A 27 -1.48 7.50 12.71
CA ALA A 27 -1.51 6.25 11.96
C ALA A 27 -0.48 6.25 10.83
N VAL A 28 -0.21 7.41 10.23
CA VAL A 28 0.92 7.60 9.30
C VAL A 28 2.25 7.33 10.02
N GLU A 29 2.44 7.88 11.23
CA GLU A 29 3.64 7.65 12.04
C GLU A 29 3.83 6.17 12.39
N GLU A 30 2.76 5.46 12.79
CA GLU A 30 2.84 4.00 13.00
C GLU A 30 3.22 3.25 11.73
N CYS A 31 2.70 3.66 10.57
CA CYS A 31 3.05 3.07 9.28
C CYS A 31 4.50 3.34 8.86
N GLN A 32 5.11 4.41 9.36
CA GLN A 32 6.50 4.81 9.09
C GLN A 32 7.51 4.12 10.02
N ARG A 33 7.06 3.27 10.95
CA ARG A 33 7.96 2.58 11.88
C ARG A 33 8.94 1.68 11.13
N PRO A 34 10.27 1.84 11.36
CA PRO A 34 11.28 1.08 10.62
C PRO A 34 11.11 -0.43 10.73
N GLU A 35 10.61 -0.93 11.87
CA GLU A 35 10.38 -2.36 12.10
C GLU A 35 9.33 -2.99 11.17
N LEU A 36 8.43 -2.17 10.59
CA LEU A 36 7.38 -2.66 9.68
C LEU A 36 7.86 -2.80 8.24
N GLU A 37 8.88 -2.01 7.84
CA GLU A 37 9.38 -1.91 6.46
C GLU A 37 8.22 -1.80 5.44
N LEU A 38 7.18 -1.04 5.79
CA LEU A 38 5.92 -1.03 5.07
C LEU A 38 6.09 -0.44 3.65
N ASP A 39 6.95 0.57 3.51
CA ASP A 39 7.33 1.15 2.23
C ASP A 39 7.88 0.10 1.25
N LYS A 40 8.83 -0.73 1.70
CA LYS A 40 9.42 -1.80 0.89
C LYS A 40 8.37 -2.85 0.53
N LYS A 41 7.54 -3.26 1.50
CA LYS A 41 6.45 -4.23 1.29
C LYS A 41 5.44 -3.73 0.26
N LEU A 42 5.07 -2.45 0.31
CA LEU A 42 4.17 -1.84 -0.67
C LEU A 42 4.80 -1.76 -2.06
N GLN A 43 6.09 -1.39 -2.16
CA GLN A 43 6.81 -1.39 -3.45
C GLN A 43 6.90 -2.80 -4.06
N GLU A 44 7.19 -3.82 -3.25
CA GLU A 44 7.18 -5.22 -3.68
C GLU A 44 5.77 -5.65 -4.14
N ARG A 45 4.74 -5.28 -3.39
CA ARG A 45 3.35 -5.58 -3.74
C ARG A 45 2.94 -4.93 -5.06
N ILE A 46 3.24 -3.65 -5.25
CA ILE A 46 2.94 -2.94 -6.50
C ILE A 46 3.60 -3.64 -7.69
N ARG A 47 4.85 -4.09 -7.53
CA ARG A 47 5.58 -4.86 -8.56
C ARG A 47 4.94 -6.23 -8.82
N SER A 48 4.50 -6.96 -7.79
CA SER A 48 3.91 -8.29 -7.95
C SER A 48 2.51 -8.28 -8.58
N LEU A 49 1.82 -7.15 -8.50
CA LEU A 49 0.48 -6.93 -9.07
C LEU A 49 0.52 -6.30 -10.47
N ASN A 50 1.70 -5.91 -10.97
CA ASN A 50 1.81 -5.27 -12.27
C ASN A 50 1.34 -6.19 -13.40
N GLY A 51 0.43 -5.70 -14.25
CA GLY A 51 -0.15 -6.46 -15.36
C GLY A 51 -1.25 -7.45 -14.97
N LYS A 52 -1.73 -7.44 -13.73
CA LYS A 52 -2.87 -8.25 -13.27
C LYS A 52 -4.09 -7.36 -13.04
N ASP A 53 -4.96 -7.28 -14.05
CA ASP A 53 -6.13 -6.40 -14.02
C ASP A 53 -7.09 -6.72 -12.87
N GLU A 54 -7.17 -7.98 -12.47
CA GLU A 54 -7.98 -8.44 -11.33
C GLU A 54 -7.52 -7.89 -9.97
N PHE A 55 -6.30 -7.35 -9.87
CA PHE A 55 -5.75 -6.75 -8.66
C PHE A 55 -5.45 -5.25 -8.81
N ARG A 56 -6.07 -4.60 -9.80
CA ARG A 56 -5.84 -3.18 -10.10
C ARG A 56 -6.17 -2.28 -8.90
N GLU A 57 -7.25 -2.56 -8.18
CA GLU A 57 -7.67 -1.78 -7.01
C GLU A 57 -6.67 -1.94 -5.86
N GLU A 58 -6.24 -3.18 -5.56
CA GLU A 58 -5.19 -3.44 -4.56
C GLU A 58 -3.89 -2.68 -4.90
N SER A 59 -3.47 -2.70 -6.18
CA SER A 59 -2.29 -1.95 -6.64
C SER A 59 -2.46 -0.44 -6.47
N GLN A 60 -3.65 0.08 -6.73
CA GLN A 60 -3.96 1.51 -6.55
C GLN A 60 -3.89 1.91 -5.08
N TYR A 61 -4.55 1.16 -4.18
CA TYR A 61 -4.49 1.43 -2.74
C TYR A 61 -3.07 1.35 -2.20
N ALA A 62 -2.26 0.39 -2.67
CA ALA A 62 -0.85 0.29 -2.28
C ALA A 62 -0.04 1.53 -2.71
N LYS A 63 -0.26 2.04 -3.92
CA LYS A 63 0.40 3.26 -4.44
C LYS A 63 0.01 4.50 -3.64
N GLU A 64 -1.27 4.67 -3.36
CA GLU A 64 -1.79 5.80 -2.58
C GLU A 64 -1.26 5.78 -1.15
N LEU A 65 -1.28 4.61 -0.51
CA LEU A 65 -0.71 4.43 0.83
C LEU A 65 0.79 4.74 0.86
N LEU A 66 1.54 4.23 -0.13
CA LEU A 66 2.98 4.49 -0.24
C LEU A 66 3.27 5.99 -0.34
N LYS A 67 2.52 6.71 -1.18
CA LYS A 67 2.64 8.18 -1.32
C LYS A 67 2.43 8.91 0.00
N ILE A 68 1.42 8.52 0.77
CA ILE A 68 1.10 9.16 2.06
C ILE A 68 2.24 8.93 3.06
N ILE A 69 2.75 7.71 3.15
CA ILE A 69 3.74 7.33 4.19
C ILE A 69 5.17 7.72 3.84
N THR A 70 5.54 7.85 2.56
CA THR A 70 6.91 8.28 2.20
C THR A 70 7.05 9.80 2.16
N LYS A 71 5.94 10.56 2.12
CA LYS A 71 5.94 12.02 1.85
C LYS A 71 6.65 12.42 0.55
N ASP A 72 6.98 11.44 -0.31
CA ASP A 72 7.51 11.67 -1.63
C ASP A 72 6.35 11.77 -2.61
N ASP A 73 6.34 12.83 -3.42
CA ASP A 73 5.60 12.81 -4.68
C ASP A 73 6.23 11.73 -5.55
N ILE A 74 5.70 10.51 -5.44
CA ILE A 74 6.02 9.44 -6.38
C ILE A 74 5.50 9.94 -7.73
N GLU A 75 6.40 10.46 -8.55
CA GLU A 75 6.21 10.59 -9.98
C GLU A 75 5.94 9.18 -10.50
N VAL A 76 4.65 8.83 -10.60
CA VAL A 76 4.20 7.67 -11.34
C VAL A 76 4.59 7.93 -12.79
N GLN A 77 5.73 7.37 -13.20
CA GLN A 77 6.19 7.43 -14.57
C GLN A 77 5.07 6.92 -15.47
N ARG A 78 4.61 7.83 -16.34
CA ARG A 78 3.58 7.64 -17.38
C ARG A 78 4.10 6.77 -18.51
#